data_AF-A0A0B2V4V7-F1
#
_entry.id   AF-A0A0B2V4V7-F1
#
_cell.length_a   1.000
_cell.length_b   1.000
_cell.length_c   1.000
_cell.angle_alpha   90.00
_cell.angle_beta   90.00
_cell.angle_gamma   90.00
#
_symmetry.space_group_name_H-M   'P 1'
#
loop_
_entity.id
_entity.type
_entity.pdbx_description
1 polymer ?
#
loop_
_entity_poly.entity_id
_entity_poly.type
_entity_poly.pdbx_seq_one_letter_code
_entity_poly.pdbx_strand_id
1 'polypeptide(L)'
;FSPGSSRESAGGCSSCSSPEVDVVACTPRPPESTSEDDQKRYFCQRCLNHKQQHPRKGHKPFCQYANCECTDCRMVEERRRLNNMLSRRRLEGDSGDVKAVGKKIRDPKCALCSAHGNKQPLRGHKKAQCPFLKCGCHLCGLVENRRILMARQIKLRRDQQKQRKAQLMPNTSNTQPQQMSNTNQGLTLLRSLYAYFI
;
A
#
# COMPACT_ATOMS: atom_id res chain seq x y z
N PHE A 1 9.72 -43.33 -62.22
CA PHE A 1 8.57 -44.25 -62.18
C PHE A 1 7.81 -44.03 -60.88
N SER A 2 6.52 -43.68 -60.97
CA SER A 2 5.54 -43.75 -59.86
C SER A 2 5.20 -45.25 -59.59
N PRO A 3 4.51 -45.66 -58.50
CA PRO A 3 3.26 -45.11 -57.92
C PRO A 3 3.36 -44.81 -56.40
N GLY A 4 2.35 -44.30 -55.67
CA GLY A 4 0.99 -43.88 -56.06
C GLY A 4 -0.12 -44.62 -55.31
N SER A 5 -0.69 -44.02 -54.26
CA SER A 5 -2.07 -44.21 -53.73
C SER A 5 -2.28 -43.41 -52.43
N SER A 6 -3.45 -42.87 -52.04
CA SER A 6 -4.68 -42.40 -52.70
C SER A 6 -5.78 -42.22 -51.63
N ARG A 7 -6.77 -41.36 -51.92
CA ARG A 7 -7.99 -40.99 -51.14
C ARG A 7 -7.76 -39.94 -50.03
N GLU A 8 -8.71 -39.09 -49.62
CA GLU A 8 -9.93 -38.45 -50.20
C GLU A 8 -10.22 -37.21 -49.30
N SER A 9 -10.59 -35.99 -49.74
CA SER A 9 -11.64 -35.46 -50.62
C SER A 9 -12.98 -35.10 -49.93
N ALA A 10 -13.10 -33.84 -49.48
CA ALA A 10 -14.29 -32.96 -49.52
C ALA A 10 -13.92 -31.61 -48.83
N GLY A 11 -14.29 -30.41 -49.30
CA GLY A 11 -15.17 -30.02 -50.40
C GLY A 11 -16.39 -29.25 -49.87
N GLY A 12 -16.42 -27.92 -49.99
CA GLY A 12 -17.56 -27.13 -49.52
C GLY A 12 -17.34 -25.62 -49.43
N CYS A 13 -17.43 -24.92 -50.57
CA CYS A 13 -17.68 -23.47 -50.60
C CYS A 13 -19.03 -23.21 -51.30
N SER A 14 -19.93 -22.53 -50.60
CA SER A 14 -21.18 -21.93 -51.11
C SER A 14 -21.47 -20.74 -50.20
N SER A 15 -21.27 -19.50 -50.64
CA SER A 15 -22.12 -18.72 -51.55
C SER A 15 -23.15 -17.87 -50.79
N CYS A 16 -23.42 -16.69 -51.33
CA CYS A 16 -24.05 -15.55 -50.68
C CYS A 16 -25.58 -15.64 -50.56
N SER A 17 -26.16 -14.88 -49.61
CA SER A 17 -27.33 -14.01 -49.83
C SER A 17 -27.57 -13.09 -48.62
N SER A 18 -27.58 -11.78 -48.83
CA SER A 18 -28.26 -10.82 -47.93
C SER A 18 -29.75 -10.74 -48.31
N PRO A 19 -30.61 -10.36 -47.36
CA PRO A 19 -31.36 -9.12 -47.56
C PRO A 19 -31.35 -8.20 -46.31
N GLU A 20 -32.11 -7.11 -46.41
CA GLU A 20 -31.92 -5.85 -45.66
C GLU A 20 -32.85 -5.69 -44.42
N VAL A 21 -32.84 -4.47 -43.86
CA VAL A 21 -33.57 -3.91 -42.69
C VAL A 21 -33.05 -4.35 -41.31
N ASP A 22 -33.01 -3.50 -40.27
CA ASP A 22 -33.61 -2.16 -40.10
C ASP A 22 -32.68 -1.19 -39.32
N VAL A 23 -32.77 0.13 -39.58
CA VAL A 23 -31.85 1.13 -39.01
C VAL A 23 -32.42 1.75 -37.73
N VAL A 24 -32.16 1.13 -36.58
CA VAL A 24 -32.42 1.76 -35.28
C VAL A 24 -31.25 2.67 -34.90
N ALA A 25 -31.47 3.98 -35.02
CA ALA A 25 -30.51 5.02 -34.66
C ALA A 25 -30.32 5.14 -33.12
N CYS A 26 -29.47 4.29 -32.55
CA CYS A 26 -28.93 4.51 -31.21
C CYS A 26 -27.93 5.67 -31.24
N THR A 27 -28.37 6.86 -30.85
CA THR A 27 -27.51 8.02 -30.58
C THR A 27 -26.41 7.63 -29.58
N PRO A 28 -25.11 7.75 -29.93
CA PRO A 28 -24.05 7.47 -28.98
C PRO A 28 -24.10 8.47 -27.82
N ARG A 29 -24.52 8.00 -26.65
CA ARG A 29 -24.35 8.74 -25.39
C ARG A 29 -22.85 9.08 -25.26
N PRO A 30 -22.46 10.33 -24.92
CA PRO A 30 -21.05 10.68 -24.79
C PRO A 30 -20.35 9.73 -23.83
N PRO A 31 -19.08 9.34 -24.08
CA PRO A 31 -18.34 8.54 -23.13
C PRO A 31 -18.13 9.38 -21.86
N GLU A 32 -18.93 9.10 -20.84
CA GLU A 32 -18.72 9.59 -19.47
C GLU A 32 -17.43 8.96 -18.95
N SER A 33 -16.31 9.62 -19.24
CA SER A 33 -14.99 9.28 -18.74
C SER A 33 -14.92 9.59 -17.23
N THR A 34 -15.59 8.77 -16.44
CA THR A 34 -15.49 8.82 -14.98
C THR A 34 -14.03 8.59 -14.57
N SER A 35 -13.48 9.53 -13.81
CA SER A 35 -12.04 9.75 -13.73
C SER A 35 -11.32 8.79 -12.78
N GLU A 36 -11.12 7.56 -13.25
CA GLU A 36 -10.20 6.54 -12.69
C GLU A 36 -8.79 7.07 -12.34
N ASP A 37 -8.36 8.18 -12.95
CA ASP A 37 -7.07 8.83 -12.72
C ASP A 37 -7.04 9.66 -11.41
N ASP A 38 -8.17 10.25 -11.00
CA ASP A 38 -8.24 11.15 -9.84
C ASP A 38 -8.04 10.43 -8.50
N GLN A 39 -8.53 9.20 -8.39
CA GLN A 39 -8.36 8.37 -7.18
C GLN A 39 -6.90 7.96 -6.91
N LYS A 40 -6.00 8.14 -7.89
CA LYS A 40 -4.58 7.74 -7.81
C LYS A 40 -3.62 8.91 -7.57
N ARG A 41 -4.13 10.13 -7.32
CA ARG A 41 -3.32 11.35 -7.09
C ARG A 41 -2.49 11.27 -5.79
N TYR A 42 -1.23 10.86 -5.91
CA TYR A 42 -0.26 10.90 -4.80
C TYR A 42 0.10 12.33 -4.39
N PHE A 43 0.10 12.61 -3.08
CA PHE A 43 0.47 13.91 -2.52
C PHE A 43 1.98 14.07 -2.25
N CYS A 44 2.44 15.32 -2.16
CA CYS A 44 3.81 15.68 -1.81
C CYS A 44 4.13 15.31 -0.34
N GLN A 45 5.05 14.36 -0.13
CA GLN A 45 5.42 13.90 1.21
C GLN A 45 6.01 15.00 2.10
N ARG A 46 6.68 16.02 1.54
CA ARG A 46 7.18 17.16 2.32
C ARG A 46 6.00 17.97 2.88
N CYS A 47 5.04 18.37 2.04
CA CYS A 47 3.83 19.04 2.49
C CYS A 47 2.98 18.22 3.47
N LEU A 48 2.86 16.90 3.24
CA LEU A 48 2.12 16.01 4.16
C LEU A 48 2.70 16.01 5.59
N ASN A 49 4.03 16.13 5.73
CA ASN A 49 4.67 16.25 7.04
C ASN A 49 4.26 17.56 7.76
N HIS A 50 3.95 18.62 7.01
CA HIS A 50 3.43 19.90 7.50
C HIS A 50 1.90 20.01 7.39
N LYS A 51 1.19 18.88 7.37
CA LYS A 51 -0.29 18.77 7.31
C LYS A 51 -0.95 19.36 6.05
N GLN A 52 -0.19 19.69 5.00
CA GLN A 52 -0.71 20.23 3.74
C GLN A 52 -0.80 19.18 2.63
N GLN A 53 -1.89 19.20 1.85
CA GLN A 53 -2.15 18.25 0.78
C GLN A 53 -1.96 18.88 -0.61
N HIS A 54 -0.71 18.92 -1.08
CA HIS A 54 -0.37 19.33 -2.45
C HIS A 54 -0.18 18.11 -3.36
N PRO A 55 -0.76 18.05 -4.58
CA PRO A 55 -0.49 16.99 -5.54
C PRO A 55 1.01 16.87 -5.86
N ARG A 56 1.55 15.65 -6.00
CA ARG A 56 3.00 15.46 -6.20
C ARG A 56 3.48 15.82 -7.61
N LYS A 57 2.65 15.61 -8.63
CA LYS A 57 2.97 15.91 -10.05
C LYS A 57 3.09 17.43 -10.22
N GLY A 58 4.16 17.92 -10.85
CA GLY A 58 4.40 19.35 -11.09
C GLY A 58 4.81 20.19 -9.86
N HIS A 59 4.44 19.82 -8.64
CA HIS A 59 4.59 20.67 -7.44
C HIS A 59 6.04 20.91 -6.95
N LYS A 60 7.04 20.12 -7.36
CA LYS A 60 8.42 20.22 -6.83
C LYS A 60 9.01 21.65 -6.82
N PRO A 61 8.90 22.48 -7.88
CA PRO A 61 9.46 23.83 -7.91
C PRO A 61 8.77 24.81 -6.94
N PHE A 62 7.47 24.63 -6.70
CA PHE A 62 6.63 25.52 -5.89
C PHE A 62 6.47 25.05 -4.43
N CYS A 63 7.25 24.03 -4.01
CA CYS A 63 7.11 23.44 -2.70
C CYS A 63 7.81 24.30 -1.64
N GLN A 64 7.04 25.05 -0.85
CA GLN A 64 7.58 25.84 0.27
C GLN A 64 8.43 25.02 1.28
N TYR A 65 8.21 23.70 1.34
CA TYR A 65 8.97 22.77 2.18
C TYR A 65 10.11 22.04 1.45
N ALA A 66 10.46 22.45 0.22
CA ALA A 66 11.50 21.83 -0.61
C ALA A 66 12.81 21.62 0.16
N ASN A 67 13.23 22.64 0.91
CA ASN A 67 14.46 22.67 1.70
C ASN A 67 14.21 22.55 3.21
N CYS A 68 13.00 22.16 3.64
CA CYS A 68 12.69 22.07 5.07
C CYS A 68 13.52 20.97 5.77
N GLU A 69 14.10 21.34 6.91
CA GLU A 69 15.02 20.51 7.73
C GLU A 69 14.39 19.97 9.02
N CYS A 70 13.08 20.12 9.19
CA CYS A 70 12.37 19.59 10.36
C CYS A 70 12.59 18.07 10.52
N THR A 71 12.46 17.57 11.75
CA THR A 71 12.74 16.16 12.11
C THR A 71 12.07 15.16 11.16
N ASP A 72 10.82 15.38 10.78
CA ASP A 72 10.08 14.51 9.87
C ASP A 72 10.59 14.56 8.43
N CYS A 73 10.93 15.75 7.91
CA CYS A 73 11.49 15.91 6.58
C CYS A 73 12.91 15.33 6.50
N ARG A 74 13.76 15.58 7.50
CA ARG A 74 15.11 15.01 7.62
C ARG A 74 15.08 13.48 7.71
N MET A 75 14.18 12.91 8.50
CA MET A 75 14.00 11.45 8.64
C MET A 75 13.57 10.79 7.32
N VAL A 76 12.72 11.45 6.53
CA VAL A 76 12.32 10.95 5.21
C VAL A 76 13.45 11.06 4.18
N GLU A 77 14.27 12.11 4.23
CA GLU A 77 15.39 12.29 3.31
C GLU A 77 16.53 11.29 3.59
N GLU A 78 16.90 11.09 4.86
CA GLU A 78 17.90 10.08 5.23
C GLU A 78 17.44 8.66 4.80
N ARG A 79 16.14 8.36 4.94
CA ARG A 79 15.57 7.11 4.41
C ARG A 79 15.76 6.99 2.89
N ARG A 80 15.59 8.09 2.13
CA ARG A 80 15.80 8.09 0.67
C ARG A 80 17.26 7.85 0.33
N ARG A 81 18.20 8.51 1.03
CA ARG A 81 19.65 8.31 0.91
C ARG A 81 20.02 6.84 1.06
N LEU A 82 19.64 6.19 2.16
CA LEU A 82 19.89 4.76 2.39
C LEU A 82 19.24 3.86 1.32
N ASN A 83 18.04 4.22 0.86
CA ASN A 83 17.38 3.47 -0.21
C ASN A 83 18.18 3.54 -1.53
N ASN A 84 18.69 4.72 -1.90
CA ASN A 84 19.51 4.89 -3.10
C ASN A 84 20.85 4.13 -2.99
N MET A 85 21.51 4.16 -1.82
CA MET A 85 22.74 3.41 -1.57
C MET A 85 22.53 1.90 -1.74
N LEU A 86 21.46 1.34 -1.18
CA LEU A 86 21.12 -0.08 -1.33
C LEU A 86 20.63 -0.44 -2.74
N SER A 87 19.97 0.48 -3.45
CA SER A 87 19.51 0.26 -4.82
C SER A 87 20.66 0.19 -5.83
N ARG A 88 21.66 1.10 -5.73
CA ARG A 88 22.81 1.13 -6.66
C ARG A 88 23.59 -0.19 -6.62
N ARG A 89 23.85 -0.74 -5.43
CA ARG A 89 24.59 -2.01 -5.27
C ARG A 89 23.84 -3.23 -5.82
N ARG A 90 22.50 -3.20 -5.97
CA ARG A 90 21.74 -4.33 -6.51
C ARG A 90 21.91 -4.50 -8.03
N LEU A 91 22.33 -3.47 -8.76
CA LEU A 91 22.44 -3.52 -10.22
C LEU A 91 23.59 -4.42 -10.70
N GLU A 92 24.58 -4.71 -9.85
CA GLU A 92 25.77 -5.48 -10.22
C GLU A 92 25.62 -7.00 -9.93
N GLY A 93 24.40 -7.51 -9.78
CA GLY A 93 24.18 -8.90 -9.34
C GLY A 93 22.81 -9.53 -9.68
N ASP A 94 22.15 -9.14 -10.78
CA ASP A 94 20.88 -9.76 -11.18
C ASP A 94 20.74 -9.96 -12.70
N SER A 95 21.09 -11.16 -13.16
CA SER A 95 20.73 -11.65 -14.49
C SER A 95 19.22 -11.93 -14.57
N GLY A 96 18.48 -11.10 -15.31
CA GLY A 96 17.24 -11.45 -16.00
C GLY A 96 16.04 -11.98 -15.18
N ASP A 97 15.29 -11.09 -14.49
CA ASP A 97 13.86 -11.34 -14.26
C ASP A 97 13.10 -11.10 -15.57
N VAL A 98 12.65 -12.16 -16.24
CA VAL A 98 11.77 -12.04 -17.40
C VAL A 98 10.49 -11.33 -16.96
N LYS A 99 10.16 -10.23 -17.65
CA LYS A 99 8.96 -9.41 -17.37
C LYS A 99 7.69 -10.13 -17.83
N ALA A 100 7.28 -11.17 -17.10
CA ALA A 100 5.99 -11.82 -17.32
C ALA A 100 4.86 -10.79 -17.23
N VAL A 101 4.04 -10.74 -18.28
CA VAL A 101 2.92 -9.81 -18.46
C VAL A 101 1.78 -10.27 -17.55
N GLY A 102 1.61 -9.59 -16.42
CA GLY A 102 0.57 -9.90 -15.45
C GLY A 102 0.73 -9.13 -14.13
N LYS A 103 -0.32 -9.10 -13.31
CA LYS A 103 -0.29 -8.51 -11.96
C LYS A 103 0.54 -9.40 -11.02
N LYS A 104 1.87 -9.41 -11.15
CA LYS A 104 2.78 -10.19 -10.29
C LYS A 104 2.49 -9.90 -8.81
N ILE A 105 2.09 -10.93 -8.06
CA ILE A 105 2.01 -10.87 -6.59
C ILE A 105 3.42 -10.55 -6.07
N ARG A 106 3.52 -9.64 -5.09
CA ARG A 106 4.82 -9.23 -4.56
C ARG A 106 5.29 -10.22 -3.51
N ASP A 107 6.26 -11.06 -3.88
CA ASP A 107 6.98 -11.92 -2.95
C ASP A 107 8.27 -11.22 -2.44
N PRO A 108 8.25 -10.61 -1.23
CA PRO A 108 9.42 -9.94 -0.70
C PRO A 108 10.52 -10.96 -0.36
N LYS A 109 11.77 -10.62 -0.68
CA LYS A 109 12.98 -11.36 -0.28
C LYS A 109 13.54 -10.82 1.03
N CYS A 110 14.22 -11.66 1.82
CA CYS A 110 14.86 -11.24 3.07
C CYS A 110 15.92 -10.17 2.79
N ALA A 111 15.81 -9.01 3.45
CA ALA A 111 16.66 -7.85 3.19
C ALA A 111 18.14 -8.08 3.58
N LEU A 112 18.41 -8.84 4.64
CA LEU A 112 19.79 -9.19 5.04
C LEU A 112 20.39 -10.21 4.08
N CYS A 113 19.69 -11.31 3.78
CA CYS A 113 20.17 -12.28 2.79
C CYS A 113 20.41 -11.62 1.42
N SER A 114 19.47 -10.77 0.97
CA SER A 114 19.61 -10.05 -0.30
C SER A 114 20.78 -9.07 -0.36
N ALA A 115 21.30 -8.62 0.80
CA ALA A 115 22.49 -7.78 0.87
C ALA A 115 23.77 -8.59 0.57
N HIS A 116 23.76 -9.89 0.86
CA HIS A 116 24.83 -10.84 0.60
C HIS A 116 24.56 -11.73 -0.62
N GLY A 117 23.78 -11.26 -1.60
CA GLY A 117 23.43 -12.02 -2.82
C GLY A 117 22.38 -13.13 -2.63
N ASN A 118 22.13 -13.59 -1.40
CA ASN A 118 21.23 -14.70 -1.11
C ASN A 118 19.74 -14.30 -1.22
N LYS A 119 19.08 -14.73 -2.30
CA LYS A 119 17.69 -14.36 -2.68
C LYS A 119 16.59 -15.10 -1.88
N GLN A 120 16.81 -15.38 -0.60
CA GLN A 120 15.86 -16.10 0.27
C GLN A 120 14.50 -15.38 0.37
N PRO A 121 13.36 -16.09 0.22
CA PRO A 121 12.03 -15.50 0.40
C PRO A 121 11.83 -15.05 1.86
N LEU A 122 11.13 -13.94 2.09
CA LEU A 122 10.86 -13.45 3.45
C LEU A 122 9.76 -14.24 4.15
N ARG A 123 8.81 -14.81 3.39
CA ARG A 123 7.79 -15.72 3.92
C ARG A 123 8.48 -17.02 4.39
N GLY A 124 8.23 -17.45 5.62
CA GLY A 124 8.88 -18.61 6.25
C GLY A 124 10.28 -18.34 6.84
N HIS A 125 11.03 -17.36 6.32
CA HIS A 125 12.39 -17.05 6.80
C HIS A 125 12.38 -16.29 8.13
N LYS A 126 12.48 -17.02 9.26
CA LYS A 126 12.49 -16.44 10.61
C LYS A 126 13.77 -15.65 10.86
N LYS A 127 13.67 -14.50 11.55
CA LYS A 127 14.82 -13.63 11.89
C LYS A 127 15.97 -14.39 12.58
N ALA A 128 15.65 -15.27 13.52
CA ALA A 128 16.61 -16.10 14.26
C ALA A 128 17.35 -17.13 13.40
N GLN A 129 16.76 -17.53 12.26
CA GLN A 129 17.34 -18.49 11.30
C GLN A 129 18.09 -17.79 10.15
N CYS A 130 18.21 -16.46 10.18
CA CYS A 130 18.94 -15.71 9.16
C CYS A 130 20.45 -15.79 9.41
N PRO A 131 21.27 -16.36 8.49
CA PRO A 131 22.72 -16.47 8.69
C PRO A 131 23.39 -15.11 8.92
N PHE A 132 22.82 -14.06 8.31
CA PHE A 132 23.34 -12.69 8.37
C PHE A 132 22.74 -11.86 9.52
N LEU A 133 21.99 -12.47 10.45
CA LEU A 133 21.38 -11.76 11.59
C LEU A 133 22.41 -10.99 12.42
N LYS A 134 23.57 -11.60 12.67
CA LYS A 134 24.68 -11.04 13.46
C LYS A 134 25.80 -10.46 12.58
N CYS A 135 25.55 -10.25 11.28
CA CYS A 135 26.59 -9.74 10.38
C CYS A 135 26.87 -8.25 10.65
N GLY A 136 28.09 -7.95 11.10
CA GLY A 136 28.56 -6.58 11.37
C GLY A 136 29.02 -5.79 10.14
N CYS A 137 28.81 -6.28 8.92
CA CYS A 137 29.29 -5.56 7.73
C CYS A 137 28.54 -4.23 7.51
N HIS A 138 29.22 -3.25 6.92
CA HIS A 138 28.66 -1.92 6.63
C HIS A 138 27.30 -1.99 5.89
N LEU A 139 27.15 -2.93 4.96
CA LEU A 139 25.91 -3.08 4.19
C LEU A 139 24.73 -3.56 5.05
N CYS A 140 24.96 -4.45 6.02
CA CYS A 140 23.94 -4.85 6.99
C CYS A 140 23.57 -3.69 7.93
N GLY A 141 24.54 -2.86 8.32
CA GLY A 141 24.29 -1.60 9.03
C GLY A 141 23.33 -0.67 8.26
N LEU A 142 23.57 -0.47 6.95
CA LEU A 142 22.67 0.33 6.09
C LEU A 142 21.25 -0.27 6.00
N VAL A 143 21.13 -1.60 5.93
CA VAL A 143 19.83 -2.30 5.92
C VAL A 143 19.07 -2.09 7.24
N GLU A 144 19.75 -2.17 8.38
CA GLU A 144 19.11 -1.98 9.69
C GLU A 144 18.74 -0.51 9.96
N ASN A 145 19.62 0.44 9.63
CA ASN A 145 19.32 1.87 9.69
C ASN A 145 18.09 2.21 8.83
N ARG A 146 17.97 1.63 7.63
CA ARG A 146 16.79 1.80 6.77
C ARG A 146 15.53 1.18 7.37
N ARG A 147 15.62 0.05 8.09
CA ARG A 147 14.48 -0.57 8.81
C ARG A 147 13.97 0.35 9.92
N ILE A 148 14.87 0.91 10.73
CA ILE A 148 14.53 1.84 11.81
C ILE A 148 13.82 3.07 11.26
N LEU A 149 14.36 3.69 10.19
CA LEU A 149 13.73 4.85 9.54
C LEU A 149 12.40 4.49 8.85
N MET A 150 12.27 3.29 8.28
CA MET A 150 10.99 2.80 7.76
C MET A 150 9.94 2.67 8.86
N ALA A 151 10.29 2.11 10.02
CA ALA A 151 9.38 2.00 11.16
C ALA A 151 8.92 3.38 11.65
N ARG A 152 9.86 4.33 11.83
CA ARG A 152 9.56 5.73 12.16
C ARG A 152 8.62 6.38 11.14
N GLN A 153 8.88 6.21 9.84
CA GLN A 153 8.02 6.79 8.79
C GLN A 153 6.64 6.12 8.70
N ILE A 154 6.53 4.82 8.99
CA ILE A 154 5.24 4.12 9.06
C ILE A 154 4.41 4.64 10.22
N LYS A 155 5.01 4.83 11.41
CA LYS A 155 4.36 5.45 12.57
C LYS A 155 3.85 6.85 12.22
N LEU A 156 4.72 7.73 11.71
CA LEU A 156 4.36 9.09 11.29
C LEU A 156 3.14 9.12 10.35
N ARG A 157 3.10 8.27 9.32
CA ARG A 157 1.94 8.22 8.40
C ARG A 157 0.66 7.73 9.06
N ARG A 158 0.73 6.77 9.99
CA ARG A 158 -0.42 6.28 10.75
C ARG A 158 -0.95 7.37 11.69
N ASP A 159 -0.07 8.09 12.37
CA ASP A 159 -0.43 9.18 13.28
C ASP A 159 -1.09 10.33 12.49
N GLN A 160 -0.51 10.73 11.34
CA GLN A 160 -1.11 11.70 10.42
C GLN A 160 -2.50 11.24 9.90
N GLN A 161 -2.69 9.95 9.61
CA GLN A 161 -3.98 9.42 9.18
C GLN A 161 -5.02 9.43 10.31
N LYS A 162 -4.62 9.08 11.54
CA LYS A 162 -5.47 9.14 12.73
C LYS A 162 -5.91 10.57 13.02
N GLN A 163 -4.99 11.53 12.96
CA GLN A 163 -5.30 12.96 13.16
C GLN A 163 -6.31 13.48 12.13
N ARG A 164 -6.13 13.19 10.84
CA ARG A 164 -7.11 13.58 9.81
C ARG A 164 -8.47 12.92 10.03
N LYS A 165 -8.52 11.63 10.35
CA LYS A 165 -9.80 10.94 10.63
C LYS A 165 -10.52 11.54 11.83
N ALA A 166 -9.80 11.90 12.90
CA ALA A 166 -10.38 12.52 14.08
C ALA A 166 -10.98 13.91 13.78
N GLN A 167 -10.35 14.71 12.91
CA GLN A 167 -10.89 16.01 12.48
C GLN A 167 -12.14 15.91 11.60
N LEU A 168 -12.33 14.76 10.93
CA LEU A 168 -13.48 14.47 10.06
C LEU A 168 -14.68 13.86 10.80
N MET A 169 -14.56 13.58 12.10
CA MET A 169 -15.69 13.12 12.92
C MET A 169 -16.26 14.32 13.69
N PRO A 170 -17.48 14.80 13.37
CA PRO A 170 -18.07 15.92 14.10
C PRO A 170 -18.35 15.52 15.55
N ASN A 171 -18.18 16.48 16.46
CA ASN A 171 -18.28 16.24 17.89
C ASN A 171 -19.75 16.11 18.33
N THR A 172 -20.32 14.89 18.27
CA THR A 172 -21.64 14.58 18.84
C THR A 172 -21.56 14.46 20.36
N SER A 173 -21.21 15.56 21.04
CA SER A 173 -21.26 15.67 22.50
C SER A 173 -21.74 17.05 22.96
N ASN A 174 -22.98 17.38 22.58
CA ASN A 174 -23.77 18.35 23.33
C ASN A 174 -25.25 17.94 23.43
N THR A 175 -25.47 16.78 24.05
CA THR A 175 -26.77 16.42 24.62
C THR A 175 -26.55 16.16 26.09
N GLN A 176 -26.73 17.21 26.88
CA GLN A 176 -26.67 17.17 28.34
C GLN A 176 -27.82 16.25 28.83
N PRO A 177 -27.56 15.17 29.58
CA PRO A 177 -28.64 14.37 30.14
C PRO A 177 -29.34 15.21 31.22
N GLN A 178 -30.50 15.76 30.86
CA GLN A 178 -31.31 16.56 31.76
C GLN A 178 -31.77 15.67 32.91
N GLN A 179 -31.54 16.16 34.14
CA GLN A 179 -31.77 15.39 35.35
C GLN A 179 -33.28 15.18 35.55
N MET A 180 -33.74 13.93 35.58
CA MET A 180 -35.01 13.59 36.20
C MET A 180 -34.75 13.13 37.63
N SER A 181 -34.80 14.10 38.55
CA SER A 181 -34.99 13.81 39.97
C SER A 181 -36.31 13.05 40.15
N ASN A 182 -36.27 11.87 40.77
CA ASN A 182 -37.43 11.44 41.52
C ASN A 182 -37.03 10.79 42.84
N THR A 183 -37.63 11.31 43.90
CA THR A 183 -37.39 10.95 45.29
C THR A 183 -38.07 9.63 45.61
N ASN A 184 -37.41 8.77 46.39
CA ASN A 184 -38.00 8.31 47.64
C ASN A 184 -36.91 7.90 48.64
N GLN A 185 -37.08 8.39 49.86
CA GLN A 185 -36.38 7.91 51.06
C GLN A 185 -36.99 6.52 51.38
N GLY A 186 -36.32 5.50 51.89
CA GLY A 186 -35.05 5.39 52.60
C GLY A 186 -35.29 4.46 53.79
N LEU A 187 -34.35 3.58 54.16
CA LEU A 187 -34.25 2.99 55.51
C LEU A 187 -32.95 2.20 55.68
N THR A 188 -32.48 2.18 56.92
CA THR A 188 -31.13 1.79 57.35
C THR A 188 -31.01 0.34 57.80
N LEU A 189 -29.77 -0.17 57.80
CA LEU A 189 -29.25 -1.20 58.72
C LEU A 189 -30.00 -2.55 58.80
N LEU A 190 -29.39 -3.61 58.23
CA LEU A 190 -29.01 -4.86 58.92
C LEU A 190 -28.79 -6.02 57.93
N ARG A 191 -27.52 -6.36 57.65
CA ARG A 191 -26.97 -7.69 57.94
C ARG A 191 -25.49 -7.78 57.60
N SER A 192 -24.68 -7.81 58.66
CA SER A 192 -23.33 -8.37 58.63
C SER A 192 -23.39 -9.88 58.37
N LEU A 193 -22.22 -10.47 58.14
CA LEU A 193 -21.94 -11.91 57.99
C LEU A 193 -22.38 -12.53 56.65
N TYR A 194 -21.45 -12.57 55.69
CA TYR A 194 -20.93 -13.83 55.13
C TYR A 194 -19.65 -13.53 54.33
N ALA A 195 -18.53 -13.44 55.04
CA ALA A 195 -17.22 -13.65 54.44
C ALA A 195 -16.81 -15.09 54.73
N TYR A 196 -16.64 -15.93 53.70
CA TYR A 196 -15.74 -17.09 53.70
C TYR A 196 -15.58 -17.63 52.26
N PHE A 197 -14.33 -17.64 51.79
CA PHE A 197 -13.69 -18.55 50.82
C PHE A 197 -14.57 -19.38 49.86
N ILE A 198 -14.36 -19.15 48.54
CA ILE A 198 -13.64 -20.08 47.63
C ILE A 198 -12.69 -19.25 46.76
#